data_AF-A0AAN5TBP3-F1
#
_entry.id   AF-A0AAN5TBP3-F1
#
_cell.length_a   1.000
_cell.length_b   1.000
_cell.length_c   1.000
_cell.angle_alpha   90.00
_cell.angle_beta   90.00
_cell.angle_gamma   90.00
#
_symmetry.space_group_name_H-M   'P 1'
#
loop_
_entity.id
_entity.type
_entity.pdbx_description
1 polymer ?
#
loop_
_entity_poly.entity_id
_entity_poly.type
_entity_poly.pdbx_seq_one_letter_code
_entity_poly.pdbx_strand_id
1 'polypeptide(L)'
;MVWDATTTNAISNAVHAFFLLLYLISGCIHYFKKDHTFSLLIVFFFLILLVLKVLGVYVHYYPSHLHLPPAWIAISLLVIMLNYLLVQSIQMPDLCRVIVVFLSIIFTYLFLTHDGNYTYIALPVILVYLIAAYYSQAKVRIGFVMVVISNLIWIVTRHIANYLTGHEIPIEYRYDNDIYHILLILSTYVIYKGIAEGQWKHPH
;
A
#
# COMPACT_ATOMS: atom_id res chain seq x y z
N MET A 1 -4.15 -10.58 -29.31
CA MET A 1 -3.38 -10.15 -28.13
C MET A 1 -3.98 -10.88 -26.94
N VAL A 2 -3.25 -11.85 -26.36
CA VAL A 2 -3.71 -12.54 -25.15
C VAL A 2 -3.23 -11.70 -23.98
N TRP A 3 -4.16 -11.18 -23.18
CA TRP A 3 -3.82 -10.41 -21.98
C TRP A 3 -3.33 -11.39 -20.90
N ASP A 4 -2.07 -11.27 -20.52
CA ASP A 4 -1.50 -12.03 -19.41
C ASP A 4 -1.63 -11.27 -18.07
N ALA A 5 -1.32 -11.95 -16.97
CA ALA A 5 -1.44 -11.37 -15.63
C ALA A 5 -0.50 -10.17 -15.42
N THR A 6 0.62 -10.09 -16.15
CA THR A 6 1.53 -8.94 -16.11
C THR A 6 0.83 -7.68 -16.61
N THR A 7 0.13 -7.81 -17.74
CA THR A 7 -0.58 -6.69 -18.36
C THR A 7 -1.80 -6.27 -17.54
N THR A 8 -2.59 -7.23 -17.02
CA THR A 8 -3.73 -6.90 -16.16
C THR A 8 -3.29 -6.25 -14.86
N ASN A 9 -2.17 -6.69 -14.28
CA ASN A 9 -1.58 -6.10 -13.08
C ASN A 9 -1.12 -4.65 -13.31
N ALA A 10 -0.54 -4.34 -14.47
CA ALA A 10 -0.22 -2.96 -14.84
C ALA A 10 -1.50 -2.10 -14.96
N ILE A 11 -2.57 -2.65 -15.56
CA ILE A 11 -3.86 -1.97 -15.68
C ILE A 11 -4.50 -1.72 -14.31
N SER A 12 -4.55 -2.73 -13.43
CA SER A 12 -5.16 -2.59 -12.11
C SER A 12 -4.37 -1.60 -11.22
N ASN A 13 -3.05 -1.54 -11.34
CA ASN A 13 -2.25 -0.47 -10.75
C ASN A 13 -2.58 0.92 -11.33
N ALA A 14 -2.75 1.04 -12.64
CA ALA A 14 -3.08 2.31 -13.29
C ALA A 14 -4.47 2.82 -12.85
N VAL A 15 -5.46 1.93 -12.75
CA VAL A 15 -6.78 2.25 -12.20
C VAL A 15 -6.68 2.71 -10.76
N HIS A 16 -5.87 2.05 -9.92
CA HIS A 16 -5.67 2.48 -8.54
C HIS A 16 -4.98 3.85 -8.46
N ALA A 17 -3.94 4.07 -9.27
CA ALA A 17 -3.25 5.36 -9.38
C ALA A 17 -4.23 6.48 -9.77
N PHE A 18 -5.15 6.23 -10.70
CA PHE A 18 -6.17 7.20 -11.08
C PHE A 18 -7.07 7.59 -9.90
N PHE A 19 -7.59 6.62 -9.13
CA PHE A 19 -8.38 6.92 -7.94
C PHE A 19 -7.58 7.69 -6.88
N LEU A 20 -6.31 7.32 -6.67
CA LEU A 20 -5.43 8.01 -5.72
C LEU A 20 -5.14 9.46 -6.16
N LEU A 21 -5.02 9.72 -7.46
CA LEU A 21 -4.91 11.08 -7.99
C LEU A 21 -6.15 11.91 -7.64
N LEU A 22 -7.36 11.34 -7.79
CA LEU A 22 -8.59 12.03 -7.40
C LEU A 22 -8.63 12.31 -5.90
N TYR A 23 -8.21 11.35 -5.06
CA TYR A 23 -8.14 11.54 -3.61
C TYR A 23 -7.09 12.58 -3.21
N LEU A 24 -5.95 12.63 -3.91
CA LEU A 24 -4.91 13.63 -3.70
C LEU A 24 -5.41 15.03 -4.06
N ILE A 25 -6.03 15.21 -5.24
CA ILE A 25 -6.60 16.50 -5.66
C ILE A 25 -7.65 16.96 -4.64
N SER A 26 -8.55 16.07 -4.25
CA SER A 26 -9.54 16.38 -3.21
C SER A 26 -8.88 16.76 -1.88
N GLY A 27 -7.91 15.98 -1.40
CA GLY A 27 -7.18 16.27 -0.17
C GLY A 27 -6.46 17.62 -0.21
N CYS A 28 -5.82 17.97 -1.33
CA CYS A 28 -5.22 19.29 -1.54
C CYS A 28 -6.27 20.40 -1.43
N ILE A 29 -7.44 20.26 -2.08
CA ILE A 29 -8.52 21.24 -2.01
C ILE A 29 -8.99 21.44 -0.57
N HIS A 30 -9.22 20.35 0.18
CA HIS A 30 -9.62 20.42 1.59
C HIS A 30 -8.55 21.10 2.45
N TYR A 31 -7.28 20.73 2.27
CA TYR A 31 -6.16 21.34 3.00
C TYR A 31 -6.04 22.85 2.75
N PHE A 32 -6.09 23.30 1.48
CA PHE A 32 -6.02 24.73 1.15
C PHE A 32 -7.23 25.53 1.64
N LYS A 33 -8.38 24.88 1.80
CA LYS A 33 -9.57 25.46 2.45
C LYS A 33 -9.49 25.45 3.98
N LYS A 34 -8.37 25.01 4.57
CA LYS A 34 -8.16 24.86 6.02
C LYS A 34 -9.15 23.91 6.68
N ASP A 35 -9.61 22.89 5.95
CA ASP A 35 -10.43 21.82 6.51
C ASP A 35 -9.56 20.95 7.43
N HIS A 36 -9.97 20.83 8.70
CA HIS A 36 -9.24 20.08 9.71
C HIS A 36 -9.18 18.57 9.46
N THR A 37 -10.06 18.03 8.60
CA THR A 37 -10.08 16.60 8.27
C THR A 37 -8.89 16.16 7.40
N PHE A 38 -8.31 17.06 6.62
CA PHE A 38 -7.17 16.77 5.74
C PHE A 38 -5.93 17.54 6.17
N SER A 39 -5.13 16.91 7.04
CA SER A 39 -3.79 17.42 7.37
C SER A 39 -2.82 17.27 6.18
N LEU A 40 -1.74 18.06 6.19
CA LEU A 40 -0.67 17.96 5.19
C LEU A 40 -0.06 16.54 5.12
N LEU A 41 0.03 15.84 6.25
CA LEU A 41 0.52 14.46 6.31
C LEU A 41 -0.40 13.49 5.55
N ILE A 42 -1.72 13.69 5.61
CA ILE A 42 -2.69 12.89 4.84
C ILE A 42 -2.58 13.18 3.35
N VAL A 43 -2.37 14.44 2.97
CA VAL A 43 -2.11 14.81 1.56
C VAL A 43 -0.87 14.10 1.05
N PHE A 44 0.22 14.12 1.82
CA PHE A 44 1.44 13.39 1.46
C PHE A 44 1.24 11.88 1.46
N PHE A 45 0.42 11.32 2.35
CA PHE A 45 0.08 9.90 2.34
C PHE A 45 -0.54 9.47 1.01
N PHE A 46 -1.52 10.23 0.48
CA PHE A 46 -2.08 9.97 -0.84
C PHE A 46 -1.08 10.17 -1.97
N LEU A 47 -0.19 11.16 -1.87
CA LEU A 47 0.88 11.37 -2.85
C LEU A 47 1.83 10.16 -2.91
N ILE A 48 2.29 9.66 -1.76
CA ILE A 48 3.20 8.52 -1.73
C ILE A 48 2.51 7.26 -2.23
N LEU A 49 1.25 7.03 -1.88
CA LEU A 49 0.46 5.93 -2.47
C LEU A 49 0.37 6.05 -4.00
N LEU A 50 0.09 7.25 -4.52
CA LEU A 50 0.04 7.50 -5.96
C LEU A 50 1.36 7.15 -6.63
N VAL A 51 2.49 7.65 -6.10
CA VAL A 51 3.83 7.37 -6.64
C VAL A 51 4.13 5.88 -6.61
N LEU A 52 3.81 5.19 -5.52
CA LEU A 52 3.96 3.73 -5.43
C LEU A 52 3.16 2.99 -6.51
N LYS A 53 1.94 3.44 -6.81
CA LYS A 53 1.12 2.83 -7.87
C LYS A 53 1.62 3.14 -9.27
N VAL A 54 2.12 4.35 -9.52
CA VAL A 54 2.78 4.68 -10.79
C VAL A 54 4.05 3.85 -10.99
N LEU A 55 4.85 3.66 -9.94
CA LEU A 55 6.00 2.74 -9.99
C LEU A 55 5.56 1.29 -10.21
N GLY A 56 4.45 0.87 -9.59
CA GLY A 56 3.81 -0.42 -9.84
C GLY A 56 3.44 -0.63 -11.31
N VAL A 57 2.82 0.37 -11.95
CA VAL A 57 2.59 0.35 -13.41
C VAL A 57 3.92 0.20 -14.13
N TYR A 58 4.92 1.02 -13.81
CA TYR A 58 6.20 1.01 -14.51
C TYR A 58 6.92 -0.35 -14.46
N VAL A 59 6.98 -1.00 -13.29
CA VAL A 59 7.66 -2.30 -13.12
C VAL A 59 6.89 -3.46 -13.74
N HIS A 60 5.57 -3.36 -13.85
CA HIS A 60 4.72 -4.40 -14.43
C HIS A 60 4.37 -4.17 -15.91
N TYR A 61 4.59 -2.98 -16.45
CA TYR A 61 4.24 -2.66 -17.83
C TYR A 61 5.12 -3.38 -18.85
N TYR A 62 6.36 -3.71 -18.47
CA TYR A 62 7.29 -4.38 -19.37
C TYR A 62 8.12 -5.44 -18.64
N PRO A 63 8.24 -6.69 -19.16
CA PRO A 63 8.90 -7.78 -18.45
C PRO A 63 10.34 -7.49 -18.00
N SER A 64 11.12 -6.74 -18.79
CA SER A 64 12.50 -6.41 -18.40
C SER A 64 12.57 -5.44 -17.20
N HIS A 65 11.50 -4.71 -16.90
CA HIS A 65 11.45 -3.79 -15.77
C HIS A 65 11.30 -4.50 -14.41
N LEU A 66 10.78 -5.73 -14.42
CA LEU A 66 10.62 -6.55 -13.21
C LEU A 66 11.96 -6.80 -12.50
N HIS A 67 13.06 -6.78 -13.26
CA HIS A 67 14.40 -7.04 -12.73
C HIS A 67 15.21 -5.77 -12.51
N LEU A 68 14.62 -4.57 -12.54
CA LEU A 68 15.32 -3.31 -12.32
C LEU A 68 15.52 -3.03 -10.81
N PRO A 69 16.74 -3.19 -10.26
CA PRO A 69 16.97 -3.00 -8.83
C PRO A 69 16.63 -1.58 -8.33
N PRO A 70 16.94 -0.48 -9.08
CA PRO A 70 16.60 0.87 -8.62
C PRO A 70 15.10 1.11 -8.37
N ALA A 71 14.23 0.52 -9.19
CA ALA A 71 12.79 0.70 -9.04
C ALA A 71 12.28 0.04 -7.76
N TRP A 72 12.76 -1.17 -7.46
CA TRP A 72 12.41 -1.90 -6.24
C TRP A 72 13.00 -1.27 -4.97
N ILE A 73 14.22 -0.73 -5.04
CA ILE A 73 14.80 0.08 -3.97
C ILE A 73 13.90 1.30 -3.70
N ALA A 74 13.51 2.04 -4.74
CA ALA A 74 12.65 3.20 -4.60
C ALA A 74 11.28 2.83 -3.99
N ILE A 75 10.65 1.75 -4.46
CA ILE A 75 9.41 1.22 -3.88
C ILE A 75 9.59 0.93 -2.39
N SER A 76 10.66 0.24 -2.01
CA SER A 76 10.91 -0.13 -0.61
C SER A 76 11.07 1.09 0.31
N LEU A 77 11.77 2.12 -0.14
CA LEU A 77 11.96 3.38 0.60
C LEU A 77 10.65 4.18 0.71
N LEU A 78 9.86 4.19 -0.36
CA LEU A 78 8.55 4.83 -0.38
C LEU A 78 7.56 4.12 0.54
N VAL A 79 7.65 2.79 0.70
CA VAL A 79 6.84 2.06 1.69
C VAL A 79 7.22 2.47 3.12
N ILE A 80 8.51 2.66 3.42
CA ILE A 80 8.92 3.21 4.74
C ILE A 80 8.32 4.60 4.95
N MET A 81 8.43 5.47 3.94
CA MET A 81 7.86 6.83 4.01
C MET A 81 6.34 6.81 4.18
N LEU A 82 5.65 5.90 3.48
CA LEU A 82 4.21 5.70 3.61
C LEU A 82 3.83 5.32 5.05
N ASN A 83 4.52 4.34 5.62
CA ASN A 83 4.29 3.89 6.99
C ASN A 83 4.58 5.01 8.00
N TYR A 84 5.66 5.78 7.79
CA TYR A 84 5.98 6.95 8.59
C TYR A 84 4.85 7.99 8.55
N LEU A 85 4.41 8.40 7.36
CA LEU A 85 3.34 9.38 7.21
C LEU A 85 2.03 8.91 7.87
N LEU A 86 1.71 7.62 7.73
CA LEU A 86 0.54 7.01 8.35
C LEU A 86 0.59 7.11 9.88
N VAL A 87 1.70 6.70 10.51
CA VAL A 87 1.79 6.71 11.98
C VAL A 87 1.93 8.10 12.58
N GLN A 88 2.51 9.04 11.84
CA GLN A 88 2.60 10.44 12.25
C GLN A 88 1.26 11.17 12.10
N SER A 89 0.41 10.75 11.15
CA SER A 89 -0.89 11.37 10.94
C SER A 89 -1.99 10.82 11.84
N ILE A 90 -1.74 9.75 12.60
CA ILE A 90 -2.68 9.14 13.54
C ILE A 90 -2.31 9.50 14.99
N GLN A 91 -3.32 9.71 15.82
CA GLN A 91 -3.18 9.81 17.26
C GLN A 91 -2.74 8.47 17.86
N MET A 92 -1.44 8.33 18.09
CA MET A 92 -0.81 7.10 18.57
C MET A 92 0.39 7.42 19.48
N PRO A 93 0.72 6.60 20.49
CA PRO A 93 1.89 6.80 21.33
C PRO A 93 3.21 6.80 20.54
N ASP A 94 4.16 7.65 20.92
CA ASP A 94 5.44 7.79 20.23
C ASP A 94 6.25 6.49 20.18
N LEU A 95 6.18 5.67 21.24
CA LEU A 95 6.83 4.35 21.24
C LEU A 95 6.34 3.47 20.08
N CYS A 96 5.03 3.47 19.80
CA CYS A 96 4.48 2.70 18.67
C CYS A 96 4.94 3.27 17.32
N ARG A 97 5.06 4.60 17.20
CA ARG A 97 5.58 5.26 15.98
C ARG A 97 7.03 4.82 15.71
N VAL A 98 7.87 4.83 16.74
CA VAL A 98 9.27 4.40 16.65
C VAL A 98 9.36 2.93 16.27
N ILE A 99 8.59 2.05 16.91
CA ILE A 99 8.56 0.62 16.59
C ILE A 99 8.17 0.38 15.13
N VAL A 100 7.13 1.06 14.64
CA VAL A 100 6.68 0.92 13.24
C VAL A 100 7.78 1.31 12.25
N VAL A 101 8.42 2.47 12.46
CA VAL A 101 9.47 2.95 11.57
C VAL A 101 10.68 2.00 11.62
N PHE A 102 11.08 1.59 12.82
CA PHE A 102 12.20 0.68 13.02
C PHE A 102 11.96 -0.68 12.34
N LEU A 103 10.78 -1.26 12.50
CA LEU A 103 10.41 -2.50 11.83
C LEU A 103 10.37 -2.31 10.31
N SER A 104 9.83 -1.20 9.81
CA SER A 104 9.83 -0.92 8.36
C SER A 104 11.25 -0.90 7.79
N ILE A 105 12.22 -0.32 8.51
CA ILE A 105 13.64 -0.31 8.12
C ILE A 105 14.24 -1.72 8.11
N ILE A 106 14.03 -2.52 9.16
CA ILE A 106 14.51 -3.91 9.24
C ILE A 106 13.99 -4.72 8.07
N PHE A 107 12.69 -4.62 7.81
CA PHE A 107 12.03 -5.38 6.75
C PHE A 107 12.47 -4.94 5.35
N THR A 108 12.71 -3.65 5.14
CA THR A 108 13.35 -3.17 3.89
C THR A 108 14.78 -3.70 3.76
N TYR A 109 15.56 -3.74 4.84
CA TYR A 109 16.90 -4.35 4.81
C TYR A 109 16.84 -5.84 4.44
N LEU A 110 15.90 -6.59 5.02
CA LEU A 110 15.69 -8.01 4.69
C LEU A 110 15.29 -8.19 3.22
N PHE A 111 14.38 -7.36 2.72
CA PHE A 111 14.00 -7.34 1.30
C PHE A 111 15.21 -7.16 0.38
N LEU A 112 16.10 -6.22 0.70
CA LEU A 112 17.28 -5.92 -0.12
C LEU A 112 18.37 -7.01 -0.05
N THR A 113 18.43 -7.77 1.04
CA THR A 113 19.47 -8.79 1.28
C THR A 113 19.03 -10.21 0.90
N HIS A 114 17.73 -10.45 0.73
CA HIS A 114 17.16 -11.76 0.40
C HIS A 114 16.45 -11.71 -0.97
N ASP A 115 17.19 -11.29 -1.99
CA ASP A 115 16.81 -11.31 -3.41
C ASP A 115 15.43 -10.72 -3.73
N GLY A 116 15.02 -9.68 -2.99
CA GLY A 116 13.76 -9.00 -3.25
C GLY A 116 12.52 -9.83 -2.90
N ASN A 117 12.60 -10.73 -1.90
CA ASN A 117 11.41 -11.44 -1.43
C ASN A 117 10.35 -10.45 -0.90
N TYR A 118 9.29 -10.25 -1.68
CA TYR A 118 8.23 -9.29 -1.44
C TYR A 118 7.46 -9.49 -0.14
N THR A 119 7.52 -10.69 0.46
CA THR A 119 6.93 -10.94 1.79
C THR A 119 7.54 -10.02 2.85
N TYR A 120 8.82 -9.67 2.73
CA TYR A 120 9.45 -8.71 3.64
C TYR A 120 8.90 -7.29 3.49
N ILE A 121 8.30 -6.91 2.36
CA ILE A 121 7.60 -5.61 2.24
C ILE A 121 6.15 -5.73 2.73
N ALA A 122 5.48 -6.86 2.52
CA ALA A 122 4.08 -7.04 2.88
C ALA A 122 3.86 -7.22 4.39
N LEU A 123 4.73 -7.93 5.09
CA LEU A 123 4.64 -8.14 6.54
C LEU A 123 4.67 -6.84 7.37
N PRO A 124 5.60 -5.88 7.16
CA PRO A 124 5.56 -4.62 7.88
C PRO A 124 4.30 -3.83 7.53
N VAL A 125 3.82 -3.85 6.28
CA VAL A 125 2.56 -3.21 5.90
C VAL A 125 1.39 -3.82 6.70
N ILE A 126 1.28 -5.14 6.78
CA ILE A 126 0.25 -5.81 7.59
C ILE A 126 0.31 -5.34 9.05
N LEU A 127 1.51 -5.37 9.66
CA LEU A 127 1.68 -5.00 11.06
C LEU A 127 1.32 -3.53 11.31
N VAL A 128 1.82 -2.62 10.47
CA VAL A 128 1.58 -1.18 10.59
C VAL A 128 0.09 -0.87 10.46
N TYR A 129 -0.60 -1.49 9.49
CA TYR A 129 -2.01 -1.25 9.27
C TYR A 129 -2.89 -1.92 10.34
N LEU A 130 -2.46 -3.03 10.96
CA LEU A 130 -3.11 -3.58 12.16
C LEU A 130 -3.02 -2.60 13.34
N ILE A 131 -1.84 -2.03 13.58
CA ILE A 131 -1.64 -1.01 14.62
C ILE A 131 -2.49 0.23 14.31
N ALA A 132 -2.45 0.72 13.07
CA ALA A 132 -3.25 1.87 12.63
C ALA A 132 -4.76 1.60 12.81
N ALA A 133 -5.23 0.40 12.50
CA ALA A 133 -6.63 -0.01 12.70
C ALA A 133 -7.03 0.05 14.18
N TYR A 134 -6.16 -0.42 15.09
CA TYR A 134 -6.40 -0.38 16.53
C TYR A 134 -6.62 1.05 17.04
N TYR A 135 -5.77 2.00 16.59
CA TYR A 135 -5.86 3.42 16.99
C TYR A 135 -6.90 4.23 16.21
N SER A 136 -7.52 3.65 15.18
CA SER A 136 -8.54 4.31 14.36
C SER A 136 -9.96 3.97 14.77
N GLN A 137 -10.94 4.71 14.25
CA GLN A 137 -12.37 4.48 14.49
C GLN A 137 -13.16 4.36 13.18
N ALA A 138 -14.37 3.81 13.29
CA ALA A 138 -15.38 3.76 12.23
C ALA A 138 -14.83 3.29 10.87
N LYS A 139 -15.06 4.03 9.78
CA LYS A 139 -14.68 3.61 8.42
C LYS A 139 -13.18 3.58 8.22
N VAL A 140 -12.42 4.46 8.87
CA VAL A 140 -10.95 4.45 8.79
C VAL A 140 -10.40 3.12 9.32
N ARG A 141 -10.92 2.65 10.47
CA ARG A 141 -10.58 1.31 11.00
C ARG A 141 -10.93 0.21 10.01
N ILE A 142 -12.15 0.22 9.47
CA ILE A 142 -12.60 -0.80 8.50
C ILE A 142 -11.67 -0.81 7.29
N GLY A 143 -11.33 0.36 6.76
CA GLY A 143 -10.42 0.51 5.64
C GLY A 143 -9.04 -0.08 5.92
N PHE A 144 -8.45 0.18 7.09
CA PHE A 144 -7.17 -0.43 7.47
C PHE A 144 -7.25 -1.94 7.64
N VAL A 145 -8.32 -2.47 8.24
CA VAL A 145 -8.56 -3.91 8.31
C VAL A 145 -8.67 -4.51 6.91
N MET A 146 -9.33 -3.83 5.97
CA MET A 146 -9.39 -4.26 4.57
C MET A 146 -8.01 -4.28 3.91
N VAL A 147 -7.13 -3.31 4.18
CA VAL A 147 -5.74 -3.35 3.68
C VAL A 147 -5.00 -4.59 4.20
N VAL A 148 -5.16 -4.91 5.48
CA VAL A 148 -4.57 -6.11 6.08
C VAL A 148 -5.10 -7.37 5.41
N ILE A 149 -6.42 -7.49 5.27
CA ILE A 149 -7.06 -8.63 4.61
C ILE A 149 -6.60 -8.77 3.16
N SER A 150 -6.45 -7.66 2.43
CA SER A 150 -5.97 -7.65 1.04
C SER A 150 -4.58 -8.28 0.94
N ASN A 151 -3.66 -7.86 1.82
CA ASN A 151 -2.29 -8.39 1.86
C ASN A 151 -2.26 -9.87 2.28
N LEU A 152 -3.09 -10.26 3.26
CA LEU A 152 -3.18 -11.66 3.69
C LEU A 152 -3.73 -12.56 2.59
N ILE A 153 -4.79 -12.13 1.89
CA ILE A 153 -5.35 -12.87 0.75
C ILE A 153 -4.26 -13.07 -0.30
N TRP A 154 -3.52 -12.02 -0.65
CA TRP A 154 -2.44 -12.10 -1.63
C TRP A 154 -1.33 -13.10 -1.24
N ILE A 155 -0.84 -13.03 0.01
CA ILE A 155 0.20 -13.95 0.51
C ILE A 155 -0.31 -15.39 0.51
N VAL A 156 -1.54 -15.61 0.99
CA VAL A 156 -2.12 -16.96 1.14
C VAL A 156 -2.42 -17.56 -0.22
N THR A 157 -3.03 -16.83 -1.15
CA THR A 157 -3.30 -17.34 -2.50
C THR A 157 -1.99 -17.66 -3.23
N ARG A 158 -0.97 -16.80 -3.11
CA ARG A 158 0.38 -17.06 -3.62
C ARG A 158 0.95 -18.38 -3.07
N HIS A 159 0.90 -18.56 -1.77
CA HIS A 159 1.48 -19.73 -1.11
C HIS A 159 0.73 -21.02 -1.47
N ILE A 160 -0.61 -21.00 -1.41
CA ILE A 160 -1.45 -22.13 -1.79
C ILE A 160 -1.20 -22.52 -3.24
N ALA A 161 -1.15 -21.55 -4.15
CA ALA A 161 -1.00 -21.84 -5.57
C ALA A 161 0.37 -22.48 -5.85
N ASN A 162 1.46 -21.94 -5.28
CA ASN A 162 2.80 -22.54 -5.38
C ASN A 162 2.87 -23.95 -4.75
N TYR A 163 2.18 -24.18 -3.63
CA TYR A 163 2.11 -25.49 -2.99
C TYR A 163 1.40 -26.52 -3.89
N LEU A 164 0.29 -26.12 -4.52
CA LEU A 164 -0.48 -26.98 -5.42
C LEU A 164 0.26 -27.30 -6.72
N THR A 165 1.03 -26.34 -7.26
CA THR A 165 1.80 -26.54 -8.49
C THR A 165 3.17 -27.18 -8.26
N GLY A 166 3.67 -27.20 -7.02
CA GLY A 166 4.98 -27.74 -6.67
C GLY A 166 6.17 -26.88 -7.13
N HIS A 167 5.89 -25.71 -7.71
CA HIS A 167 6.88 -24.74 -8.17
C HIS A 167 6.29 -23.33 -8.11
N GLU A 168 7.15 -22.30 -8.19
CA GLU A 168 6.69 -20.92 -8.26
C GLU A 168 5.93 -20.65 -9.57
N ILE A 169 4.73 -20.08 -9.47
CA ILE A 169 3.90 -19.78 -10.65
C ILE A 169 4.57 -18.67 -11.48
N PRO A 170 4.72 -18.80 -12.81
CA PRO A 170 5.29 -17.76 -13.66
C PRO A 170 4.49 -16.45 -13.58
N ILE A 171 5.15 -15.31 -13.77
CA ILE A 171 4.57 -13.97 -13.52
C ILE A 171 3.34 -13.70 -14.38
N GLU A 172 3.32 -14.26 -15.58
CA GLU A 172 2.27 -14.16 -16.60
C GLU A 172 0.94 -14.80 -16.17
N TYR A 173 0.93 -15.62 -15.11
CA TYR A 173 -0.27 -16.30 -14.60
C TYR A 173 -0.67 -15.85 -13.17
N ARG A 174 -0.02 -14.81 -12.64
CA ARG A 174 -0.19 -14.30 -11.27
C ARG A 174 -1.39 -13.36 -11.09
N TYR A 175 -2.60 -13.83 -11.42
CA TYR A 175 -3.83 -13.04 -11.27
C TYR A 175 -4.22 -12.73 -9.81
N ASP A 176 -3.57 -13.35 -8.83
CA ASP A 176 -3.70 -12.99 -7.42
C ASP A 176 -3.30 -11.52 -7.15
N ASN A 177 -2.40 -10.95 -7.97
CA ASN A 177 -2.05 -9.53 -7.92
C ASN A 177 -3.23 -8.62 -8.29
N ASP A 178 -4.06 -9.00 -9.26
CA ASP A 178 -5.23 -8.21 -9.66
C ASP A 178 -6.29 -8.19 -8.57
N ILE A 179 -6.55 -9.34 -7.95
CA ILE A 179 -7.46 -9.44 -6.80
C ILE A 179 -6.96 -8.54 -5.67
N TYR A 180 -5.66 -8.61 -5.37
CA TYR A 180 -5.02 -7.74 -4.39
C TYR A 180 -5.24 -6.25 -4.71
N HIS A 181 -5.03 -5.81 -5.95
CA HIS A 181 -5.22 -4.42 -6.35
C HIS A 181 -6.67 -3.95 -6.26
N ILE A 182 -7.63 -4.79 -6.66
CA ILE A 182 -9.06 -4.48 -6.51
C ILE A 182 -9.41 -4.27 -5.03
N LEU A 183 -8.95 -5.15 -4.15
CA LEU A 183 -9.18 -5.01 -2.71
C LEU A 183 -8.50 -3.76 -2.13
N LEU A 184 -7.31 -3.42 -2.61
CA LEU A 184 -6.64 -2.17 -2.25
C LEU A 184 -7.42 -0.94 -2.71
N ILE A 185 -7.96 -0.91 -3.93
CA ILE A 185 -8.81 0.19 -4.40
C ILE A 185 -9.99 0.38 -3.45
N LEU A 186 -10.71 -0.70 -3.13
CA LEU A 186 -11.84 -0.64 -2.21
C LEU A 186 -11.44 -0.16 -0.81
N SER A 187 -10.34 -0.67 -0.26
CA SER A 187 -9.85 -0.28 1.06
C SER A 187 -9.46 1.20 1.11
N THR A 188 -8.72 1.70 0.09
CA THR A 188 -8.31 3.11 0.02
C THR A 188 -9.49 4.06 -0.18
N TYR A 189 -10.53 3.64 -0.92
CA TYR A 189 -11.78 4.38 -1.00
C TYR A 189 -12.48 4.51 0.36
N VAL A 190 -12.57 3.40 1.12
CA VAL A 190 -13.17 3.40 2.46
C VAL A 190 -12.39 4.30 3.42
N ILE A 191 -11.06 4.27 3.35
CA ILE A 191 -10.18 5.17 4.13
C ILE A 191 -10.46 6.63 3.77
N TYR A 192 -10.41 6.98 2.48
CA TYR A 192 -10.66 8.34 1.99
C TYR A 192 -12.03 8.85 2.45
N LYS A 193 -13.08 8.04 2.30
CA LYS A 193 -14.43 8.40 2.76
C LYS A 193 -14.49 8.60 4.27
N GLY A 194 -13.82 7.75 5.04
CA GLY A 194 -13.70 7.93 6.49
C GLY A 194 -13.02 9.24 6.88
N ILE A 195 -11.95 9.63 6.18
CA ILE A 195 -11.26 10.91 6.38
C ILE A 195 -12.21 12.08 6.07
N ALA A 196 -12.86 12.06 4.90
CA ALA A 196 -13.79 13.12 4.48
C ALA A 196 -14.99 13.29 5.43
N GLU A 197 -15.37 12.23 6.14
CA GLU A 197 -16.40 12.25 7.19
C GLU A 197 -15.86 12.62 8.59
N GLY A 198 -14.59 13.02 8.70
CA GLY A 198 -13.96 13.44 9.96
C GLY A 198 -13.69 12.30 10.95
N GLN A 199 -13.65 11.05 10.49
CA GLN A 199 -13.43 9.88 11.35
C GLN A 199 -11.94 9.56 11.57
N TRP A 200 -11.06 10.37 10.99
CA TRP A 200 -9.62 10.28 11.19
C TRP A 200 -9.20 11.03 12.45
N LYS A 201 -8.54 10.32 13.39
CA LYS A 201 -8.05 10.93 14.62
C LYS A 201 -6.66 11.52 14.43
N HIS A 202 -6.60 12.83 14.29
CA HIS A 202 -5.34 13.57 14.19
C HIS A 202 -4.61 13.59 15.55
N PRO A 203 -3.27 13.57 15.56
CA PRO A 203 -2.48 13.89 16.74
C PRO A 203 -2.84 15.29 17.24
N HIS A 204 -2.92 15.44 18.57
CA HIS A 204 -3.10 16.75 19.22
C HIS A 204 -1.83 17.59 19.11
#